data_AF-A0A523WHS5-F1
#
_entry.id   AF-A0A523WHS5-F1
#
_cell.length_a   1.000
_cell.length_b   1.000
_cell.length_c   1.000
_cell.angle_alpha   90.00
_cell.angle_beta   90.00
_cell.angle_gamma   90.00
#
_symmetry.space_group_name_H-M   'P 1'
#
loop_
_entity.id
_entity.type
_entity.pdbx_description
1 polymer ?
#
loop_
_entity_poly.entity_id
_entity_poly.type
_entity_poly.pdbx_seq_one_letter_code
_entity_poly.pdbx_strand_id
1 'polypeptide(L)'
;MKIASQQSAALDSEILTQCGIRIVHRITSKDDYRAIDALSPDYLSEGLPNRIKQLNGPGQTLVIDDERESVIPVQVRPRQSLHGGFSA
;
A
#
# COMPACT_ATOMS: atom_id res chain seq x y z
N MET A 1 -8.28 -13.28 -4.25
CA MET A 1 -8.41 -12.17 -5.22
C MET A 1 -7.19 -11.25 -5.10
N LYS A 2 -6.74 -10.62 -6.18
CA LYS A 2 -5.65 -9.64 -6.13
C LYS A 2 -6.07 -8.41 -6.94
N ILE A 3 -5.92 -7.24 -6.36
CA ILE A 3 -6.20 -5.95 -6.99
C ILE A 3 -4.94 -5.10 -6.89
N ALA A 4 -4.63 -4.39 -7.96
CA ALA A 4 -3.60 -3.38 -7.98
C ALA A 4 -4.19 -2.11 -8.59
N SER A 5 -4.03 -0.99 -7.89
CA SER A 5 -4.50 0.31 -8.35
C SER A 5 -3.48 1.38 -7.96
N GLN A 6 -3.39 2.43 -8.78
CA GLN A 6 -2.69 3.68 -8.44
C GLN A 6 -3.66 4.72 -7.85
N GLN A 7 -4.96 4.45 -7.92
CA GLN A 7 -6.04 5.32 -7.44
C GLN A 7 -6.86 4.50 -6.44
N SER A 8 -6.38 4.39 -5.20
CA SER A 8 -7.08 3.67 -4.13
C SER A 8 -8.41 4.32 -3.77
N ALA A 9 -8.56 5.64 -3.95
CA ALA A 9 -9.81 6.35 -3.72
C ALA A 9 -10.93 6.02 -4.73
N ALA A 10 -10.58 5.42 -5.88
CA ALA A 10 -11.55 4.96 -6.87
C ALA A 10 -12.02 3.51 -6.62
N LEU A 11 -11.39 2.80 -5.68
CA LEU A 11 -11.81 1.46 -5.30
C LEU A 11 -12.95 1.55 -4.28
N ASP A 12 -13.93 0.66 -4.43
CA ASP A 12 -15.01 0.53 -3.47
C ASP A 12 -14.47 0.15 -2.08
N SER A 13 -14.99 0.77 -1.02
CA SER A 13 -14.51 0.55 0.35
C SER A 13 -14.76 -0.88 0.83
N GLU A 14 -15.81 -1.55 0.33
CA GLU A 14 -16.10 -2.94 0.65
C GLU A 14 -15.01 -3.85 0.10
N ILE A 15 -14.57 -3.61 -1.14
CA ILE A 15 -13.45 -4.34 -1.76
C ILE A 15 -12.17 -4.18 -0.94
N LEU A 16 -11.87 -2.97 -0.50
CA LEU A 16 -10.68 -2.69 0.29
C LEU A 16 -10.74 -3.34 1.69
N THR A 17 -11.92 -3.39 2.31
CA THR A 17 -12.15 -4.01 3.63
C THR A 17 -12.02 -5.54 3.57
N GLN A 18 -12.36 -6.17 2.43
CA GLN A 18 -12.18 -7.61 2.23
C GLN A 18 -10.74 -8.02 1.92
N CYS A 19 -9.81 -7.06 1.80
CA CYS A 19 -8.39 -7.33 1.57
C CYS A 19 -7.66 -7.55 2.90
N GLY A 20 -7.56 -8.81 3.35
CA GLY A 20 -6.83 -9.15 4.59
C GLY A 20 -5.31 -8.90 4.54
N ILE A 21 -4.73 -8.77 3.34
CA ILE A 21 -3.33 -8.33 3.15
C ILE A 21 -3.32 -7.14 2.19
N ARG A 22 -2.64 -6.06 2.60
CA ARG A 22 -2.46 -4.85 1.80
C ARG A 22 -0.99 -4.50 1.66
N ILE A 23 -0.57 -4.21 0.44
CA ILE A 23 0.81 -3.79 0.11
C ILE A 23 0.73 -2.35 -0.37
N VAL A 24 1.18 -1.41 0.46
CA VAL A 24 1.03 0.03 0.24
C VAL A 24 2.39 0.64 -0.09
N HIS A 25 2.54 1.13 -1.31
CA HIS A 25 3.70 1.92 -1.72
C HIS A 25 3.53 3.39 -1.29
N ARG A 26 4.51 4.23 -1.63
CA ARG A 26 4.39 5.68 -1.42
C ARG A 26 3.13 6.20 -2.11
N ILE A 27 2.24 6.81 -1.32
CA ILE A 27 1.09 7.57 -1.80
C ILE A 27 1.44 9.05 -1.64
N THR A 28 1.07 9.88 -2.62
CA THR A 28 1.24 11.34 -2.58
C THR A 28 -0.09 12.08 -2.72
N SER A 29 -1.06 11.46 -3.39
CA SER A 29 -2.43 11.95 -3.49
C SER A 29 -3.12 11.96 -2.12
N LYS A 30 -3.72 13.11 -1.78
CA LYS A 30 -4.42 13.29 -0.51
C LYS A 30 -5.67 12.40 -0.41
N ASP A 31 -6.37 12.22 -1.52
CA ASP A 31 -7.62 11.44 -1.55
C ASP A 31 -7.33 9.95 -1.42
N ASP A 32 -6.29 9.47 -2.13
CA ASP A 32 -5.82 8.08 -2.00
C ASP A 32 -5.31 7.78 -0.59
N TYR A 33 -4.66 8.77 0.05
CA TYR A 33 -4.28 8.68 1.46
C TYR A 33 -5.49 8.47 2.37
N ARG A 34 -6.53 9.29 2.21
CA ARG A 34 -7.74 9.21 3.03
C ARG A 34 -8.48 7.89 2.84
N ALA A 35 -8.53 7.38 1.61
CA ALA A 35 -9.13 6.09 1.33
C ALA A 35 -8.43 4.95 2.06
N ILE A 36 -7.09 4.95 2.12
CA ILE A 36 -6.33 3.95 2.88
C ILE A 36 -6.43 4.18 4.39
N ASP A 37 -6.39 5.44 4.84
CA ASP A 37 -6.42 5.78 6.26
C ASP A 37 -7.77 5.50 6.92
N ALA A 38 -8.87 5.65 6.17
CA ALA A 38 -10.21 5.26 6.63
C ALA A 38 -10.35 3.76 6.90
N LEU A 39 -9.39 2.97 6.43
CA LEU A 39 -9.31 1.52 6.61
C LEU A 39 -8.17 1.14 7.56
N SER A 40 -7.53 2.11 8.21
CA SER A 40 -6.49 1.88 9.21
C SER A 40 -7.12 1.15 10.40
N PRO A 41 -6.64 -0.06 10.74
CA PRO A 41 -7.13 -0.75 11.92
C PRO A 41 -6.76 -0.03 13.22
N ASP A 42 -7.60 -0.18 14.24
CA ASP A 42 -7.43 0.48 15.56
C ASP A 42 -6.11 0.14 16.26
N TYR A 43 -5.49 -0.99 15.92
CA TYR A 43 -4.19 -1.39 16.46
C TYR A 43 -3.01 -0.52 15.95
N LEU A 44 -3.22 0.32 14.94
CA LEU A 44 -2.23 1.27 14.44
C LEU A 44 -2.20 2.54 15.29
N SER A 45 -1.67 2.42 16.51
CA SER A 45 -1.54 3.49 17.49
C SER A 45 -0.64 4.66 17.04
N GLU A 46 0.32 4.41 16.16
CA GLU A 46 1.05 5.44 15.42
C GLU A 46 0.56 5.50 13.97
N GLY A 47 0.10 6.66 13.54
CA GLY A 47 -0.60 6.82 12.27
C GLY A 47 0.14 6.21 11.07
N LEU A 48 -0.49 5.20 10.46
CA LEU A 48 -0.16 4.67 9.13
C LEU A 48 0.23 5.77 8.12
N PRO A 49 -0.41 6.96 8.11
CA PRO A 49 -0.03 8.04 7.22
C PRO A 49 1.42 8.50 7.38
N ASN A 50 1.96 8.56 8.60
CA ASN A 50 3.34 8.98 8.83
C ASN A 50 4.33 7.95 8.28
N ARG A 51 4.02 6.66 8.41
CA ARG A 51 4.85 5.57 7.87
C ARG A 51 4.86 5.58 6.34
N ILE A 52 3.72 5.78 5.69
CA ILE A 52 3.65 5.87 4.22
C ILE A 52 4.44 7.09 3.71
N LYS A 53 4.38 8.23 4.41
CA LYS A 53 5.16 9.44 4.05
C LYS A 53 6.68 9.23 4.12
N GLN A 54 7.14 8.31 4.97
CA GLN A 54 8.56 7.97 5.10
C GLN A 54 9.07 7.05 3.97
N LEU A 55 8.19 6.46 3.16
CA LEU A 55 8.58 5.68 1.98
C LEU A 55 9.14 6.64 0.91
N ASN A 56 10.45 6.65 0.71
CA ASN A 56 11.14 7.62 -0.15
C ASN A 56 11.76 7.00 -1.41
N GLY A 57 11.92 5.67 -1.45
CA GLY A 57 12.57 4.96 -2.56
C GLY A 57 11.65 4.01 -3.33
N PRO A 58 11.94 3.74 -4.61
CA PRO A 58 11.24 2.71 -5.37
C PRO A 58 11.37 1.34 -4.69
N GLY A 59 10.27 0.60 -4.67
CA GLY A 59 10.18 -0.70 -4.02
C GLY A 59 10.02 -0.64 -2.49
N GLN A 60 10.20 0.51 -1.83
CA GLN A 60 9.83 0.64 -0.42
C GLN A 60 8.30 0.56 -0.28
N THR A 61 7.83 -0.26 0.64
CA THR A 61 6.41 -0.49 0.88
C THR A 61 6.14 -0.87 2.33
N LEU A 62 4.88 -0.73 2.75
CA LEU A 62 4.36 -1.32 3.97
C LEU A 62 3.48 -2.52 3.60
N VAL A 63 3.72 -3.65 4.24
CA VAL A 63 2.81 -4.80 4.21
C VAL A 63 1.97 -4.74 5.47
N ILE A 64 0.65 -4.64 5.30
CA ILE A 64 -0.34 -4.63 6.36
C ILE A 64 -1.04 -6.00 6.33
N ASP A 65 -1.06 -6.68 7.45
CA ASP A 65 -1.74 -7.96 7.66
C ASP A 65 -2.71 -7.79 8.83
N ASP A 66 -4.01 -7.84 8.52
CA ASP A 66 -5.08 -7.61 9.48
C ASP A 66 -5.25 -8.78 10.45
N GLU A 67 -5.01 -10.01 10.00
CA GLU A 67 -5.11 -11.21 10.83
C GLU A 67 -4.01 -11.25 11.89
N ARG A 68 -2.83 -10.74 11.53
CA ARG A 68 -1.67 -10.66 12.43
C ARG A 68 -1.53 -9.33 13.16
N GLU A 69 -2.45 -8.39 12.94
CA GLU A 69 -2.39 -7.03 13.47
C GLU A 69 -1.01 -6.36 13.26
N SER A 70 -0.42 -6.55 12.07
CA SER A 70 0.98 -6.21 11.83
C SER A 70 1.20 -5.30 10.64
N VAL A 71 2.20 -4.43 10.75
CA VAL A 71 2.66 -3.56 9.67
C VAL A 71 4.17 -3.64 9.56
N ILE A 72 4.64 -4.17 8.44
CA ILE A 72 6.03 -4.50 8.20
C ILE A 72 6.56 -3.66 7.03
N PRO A 73 7.61 -2.86 7.21
CA PRO A 73 8.30 -2.23 6.10
C PRO A 73 9.04 -3.29 5.27
N VAL A 74 8.85 -3.27 3.96
CA VAL A 74 9.45 -4.24 3.02
C VAL A 74 10.11 -3.49 1.86
N GLN A 75 11.21 -4.05 1.35
CA GLN A 75 11.84 -3.63 0.11
C GLN A 75 11.52 -4.63 -1.00
N VAL A 76 10.67 -4.23 -1.94
CA VAL A 76 10.37 -4.99 -3.14
C VAL A 76 11.56 -4.90 -4.08
N ARG A 77 12.06 -6.06 -4.52
CA ARG A 77 13.13 -6.15 -5.50
C ARG A 77 12.63 -5.76 -6.90
N PRO A 78 13.46 -5.09 -7.72
CA PRO A 78 13.15 -4.91 -9.13
C PRO A 78 12.89 -6.25 -9.84
N ARG A 79 11.92 -6.28 -10.75
CA ARG A 79 11.66 -7.45 -11.58
C ARG A 79 12.76 -7.56 -12.65
N GLN A 80 13.47 -8.69 -12.67
CA GLN A 80 14.32 -9.04 -13.79
C GLN A 80 13.46 -9.49 -14.97
N SER A 81 13.57 -8.81 -16.10
CA SER A 81 12.86 -9.15 -17.33
C SER A 81 13.75 -8.88 -18.54
N LEU A 82 13.59 -9.68 -19.60
CA LEU A 82 14.42 -9.62 -20.82
C LEU A 82 14.48 -8.22 -21.45
N HIS A 83 13.38 -7.47 -21.44
CA HIS A 83 13.27 -6.15 -22.09
C HIS A 83 13.47 -4.98 -21.11
N GLY A 84 13.76 -5.25 -19.83
CA GLY A 84 13.93 -4.21 -18.81
C GLY A 84 12.69 -3.37 -18.48
N GLY A 85 11.54 -3.61 -19.14
CA GLY A 85 10.31 -2.85 -18.96
C GLY A 85 10.31 -1.47 -19.63
N PHE A 86 11.26 -1.18 -20.51
CA PHE A 86 11.20 0.02 -21.36
C PHE A 86 10.23 -0.23 -22.51
N SER A 87 9.11 0.47 -22.51
CA SER A 87 8.37 0.76 -23.74
C SER A 87 9.13 1.88 -24.46
N ALA A 88 9.42 1.68 -25.74
CA ALA A 88 10.04 2.71 -26.59
C ALA A 88 9.19 3.97 -26.69
#